data_AF-A0A8S0VR52-F1
#
_entry.id   AF-A0A8S0VR52-F1
#
_cell.length_a   1.000
_cell.length_b   1.000
_cell.length_c   1.000
_cell.angle_alpha   90.00
_cell.angle_beta   90.00
_cell.angle_gamma   90.00
#
_symmetry.space_group_name_H-M   'P 1'
#
loop_
_entity.id
_entity.type
_entity.pdbx_description
1 polymer ?
#
loop_
_entity_poly.entity_id
_entity_poly.type
_entity_poly.pdbx_seq_one_letter_code
_entity_poly.pdbx_strand_id
1 'polypeptide(L)'
;MLARCANLPVDLRNGSGVGSGHLVGWLPIPEDVAGEKGKRWFVNLKREIWHEAVALIVALIELYTKLGAAVQCADGVTHQLFPHILMLSADFEEQTMMALTQGSNGSFPCPICLVPKASIPDLSITYWEQTTEEMQRIWDDTQALNQTQHEELLSQYSLRDVQNIFWSLHGVDIYRALSWDRLHAYHDGLFSDHLLVELKAIVKKLPGRTTEIAIDHA
;
A
#
# COMPACT_ATOMS: atom_id res chain seq x y z
N MET A 1 10.43 2.55 6.20
CA MET A 1 9.27 3.45 6.21
C MET A 1 9.72 4.88 6.41
N LEU A 2 9.42 5.76 5.44
CA LEU A 2 9.64 7.20 5.51
C LEU A 2 8.33 7.88 5.88
N ALA A 3 8.31 8.71 6.92
CA ALA A 3 7.13 9.49 7.32
C ALA A 3 7.33 10.97 6.98
N ARG A 4 6.24 11.65 6.61
CA ARG A 4 6.23 13.07 6.23
C ARG A 4 4.97 13.74 6.77
N CYS A 5 5.10 14.95 7.31
CA CYS A 5 3.94 15.78 7.68
C CYS A 5 3.28 16.34 6.42
N ALA A 6 2.07 15.89 6.11
CA ALA A 6 1.38 16.27 4.87
C ALA A 6 0.87 17.73 4.86
N ASN A 7 0.69 18.33 6.04
CA ASN A 7 0.23 19.71 6.24
C ASN A 7 1.37 20.76 6.14
N LEU A 8 2.56 20.37 5.71
CA LEU A 8 3.67 21.28 5.47
C LEU A 8 3.81 21.60 3.97
N PRO A 9 4.29 22.81 3.61
CA PRO A 9 4.67 23.14 2.25
C PRO A 9 5.57 22.09 1.60
N VAL A 10 5.37 21.84 0.31
CA VAL A 10 6.07 20.78 -0.43
C VAL A 10 7.59 20.92 -0.36
N ASP A 11 8.11 22.15 -0.41
CA ASP A 11 9.53 22.44 -0.37
C ASP A 11 10.17 22.10 0.99
N LEU A 12 9.41 22.24 2.08
CA LEU A 12 9.86 21.83 3.41
C LEU A 12 9.81 20.31 3.56
N ARG A 13 8.67 19.71 3.17
CA ARG A 13 8.44 18.27 3.30
C ARG A 13 9.44 17.44 2.48
N ASN A 14 9.86 17.95 1.33
CA ASN A 14 10.82 17.31 0.43
C ASN A 14 12.25 17.86 0.59
N GLY A 15 12.48 18.78 1.52
CA GLY A 15 13.80 19.34 1.81
C GLY A 15 14.65 18.41 2.71
N SER A 16 15.73 18.96 3.27
CA SER A 16 16.66 18.26 4.17
C SER A 16 16.74 18.86 5.58
N GLY A 17 15.85 19.82 5.88
CA GLY A 17 15.83 20.56 7.14
C GLY A 17 14.68 20.16 8.04
N VAL A 18 14.37 21.01 9.03
CA VAL A 18 13.21 20.82 9.92
C VAL A 18 11.93 20.72 9.09
N GLY A 19 11.12 19.70 9.35
CA GLY A 19 9.86 19.44 8.64
C GLY A 19 9.99 18.53 7.40
N SER A 20 11.21 18.11 7.04
CA SER A 20 11.42 17.12 5.98
C SER A 20 10.93 15.73 6.38
N GLY A 21 10.83 14.84 5.39
CA GLY A 21 10.63 13.42 5.64
C GLY A 21 11.71 12.82 6.52
N HIS A 22 11.31 11.89 7.39
CA HIS A 22 12.20 11.18 8.31
C HIS A 22 11.99 9.68 8.22
N LEU A 23 13.08 8.92 8.30
CA LEU A 23 13.03 7.46 8.40
C LEU A 23 12.53 7.10 9.81
N VAL A 24 11.37 6.45 9.89
CA VAL A 24 10.73 6.09 11.17
C VAL A 24 10.86 4.60 11.52
N GLY A 25 11.32 3.77 10.58
CA GLY A 25 11.55 2.36 10.85
C GLY A 25 12.02 1.59 9.63
N TRP A 26 12.73 0.50 9.88
CA TRP A 26 13.05 -0.52 8.88
C TRP A 26 12.09 -1.68 9.07
N LEU A 27 11.40 -2.06 8.00
CA LEU A 27 10.43 -3.16 8.05
C LEU A 27 11.14 -4.48 7.72
N PRO A 28 10.83 -5.57 8.43
CA PRO A 28 11.43 -6.86 8.16
C PRO A 28 10.99 -7.39 6.79
N ILE A 29 11.93 -8.02 6.08
CA ILE A 29 11.65 -8.80 4.87
C ILE A 29 12.01 -10.25 5.23
N PRO A 30 11.04 -11.06 5.68
CA PRO A 30 11.33 -12.45 6.05
C PRO A 30 11.84 -13.22 4.85
N GLU A 31 12.97 -13.91 5.02
CA GLU A 31 13.51 -14.80 3.98
C GLU A 31 12.53 -15.92 3.65
N ASP A 32 12.53 -16.35 2.40
CA ASP A 32 11.73 -17.49 1.99
C ASP A 32 12.30 -18.78 2.62
N VAL A 33 11.44 -19.57 3.26
CA VAL A 33 11.81 -20.91 3.73
C VAL A 33 11.61 -21.91 2.60
N ALA A 34 12.63 -22.72 2.34
CA ALA A 34 12.60 -23.73 1.28
C ALA A 34 11.40 -24.67 1.44
N GLY A 35 10.63 -24.85 0.38
CA GLY A 35 9.43 -25.69 0.38
C GLY A 35 8.17 -25.03 0.95
N GLU A 36 8.26 -23.85 1.57
CA GLU A 36 7.11 -23.13 2.14
C GLU A 36 6.68 -21.91 1.32
N LYS A 37 7.53 -21.45 0.40
CA LYS A 37 7.24 -20.33 -0.50
C LYS A 37 5.91 -20.53 -1.24
N GLY A 38 5.05 -19.52 -1.16
CA GLY A 38 3.76 -19.48 -1.83
C GLY A 38 2.63 -20.23 -1.11
N LYS A 39 2.93 -21.00 -0.05
CA LYS A 39 1.86 -21.60 0.77
C LYS A 39 1.11 -20.52 1.51
N ARG A 40 -0.22 -20.65 1.57
CA ARG A 40 -1.12 -19.65 2.17
C ARG A 40 -0.71 -19.25 3.58
N TRP A 41 -0.41 -20.22 4.45
CA TRP A 41 -0.01 -19.95 5.83
C TRP A 41 1.29 -19.14 5.91
N PHE A 42 2.27 -19.42 5.05
CA PHE A 42 3.56 -18.73 5.05
C PHE A 42 3.43 -17.30 4.47
N VAL A 43 2.55 -17.14 3.48
CA VAL A 43 2.17 -15.83 2.93
C VAL A 43 1.47 -14.95 3.99
N ASN A 44 0.61 -15.54 4.82
CA ASN A 44 -0.02 -14.86 5.96
C ASN A 44 0.99 -14.53 7.06
N LEU A 45 1.86 -15.47 7.43
CA LEU A 45 2.91 -15.23 8.43
C LEU A 45 3.80 -14.03 8.07
N LYS A 46 4.20 -13.90 6.80
CA LYS A 46 4.99 -12.74 6.35
C LYS A 46 4.21 -11.41 6.49
N ARG A 47 2.89 -11.45 6.29
CA ARG A 47 2.01 -10.29 6.50
C ARG A 47 1.87 -9.97 7.98
N GLU A 48 1.65 -10.96 8.83
CA GLU A 48 1.61 -10.80 10.29
C GLU A 48 2.89 -10.15 10.80
N ILE A 49 4.06 -10.66 10.44
CA ILE A 49 5.36 -10.09 10.83
C ILE A 49 5.48 -8.62 10.39
N TRP A 50 5.04 -8.31 9.17
CA TRP A 50 5.05 -6.93 8.66
C TRP A 50 4.10 -6.02 9.45
N HIS A 51 2.87 -6.47 9.72
CA HIS A 51 1.87 -5.71 10.48
C HIS A 51 2.29 -5.50 11.93
N GLU A 52 2.87 -6.51 12.59
CA GLU A 52 3.44 -6.39 13.93
C GLU A 52 4.62 -5.41 13.97
N ALA A 53 5.49 -5.41 12.95
CA ALA A 53 6.56 -4.42 12.87
C ALA A 53 6.01 -2.99 12.69
N VAL A 54 4.95 -2.82 11.89
CA VAL A 54 4.27 -1.53 11.74
C VAL A 54 3.54 -1.12 13.01
N ALA A 55 2.98 -2.08 13.77
CA ALA A 55 2.35 -1.82 15.07
C ALA A 55 3.28 -1.05 16.00
N LEU A 56 4.55 -1.44 16.07
CA LEU A 56 5.56 -0.74 16.87
C LEU A 56 5.76 0.71 16.45
N ILE A 57 5.64 1.01 15.15
CA ILE A 57 5.78 2.36 14.61
C ILE A 57 4.53 3.20 14.93
N VAL A 58 3.33 2.64 14.73
CA VAL A 58 2.07 3.37 14.87
C VAL A 58 1.54 3.43 16.31
N ALA A 59 2.00 2.56 17.20
CA ALA A 59 1.63 2.57 18.63
C ALA A 59 1.89 3.92 19.30
N LEU A 60 2.91 4.67 18.83
CA LEU A 60 3.22 6.01 19.32
C LEU A 60 2.11 7.03 19.04
N ILE A 61 1.33 6.83 17.97
CA ILE A 61 0.29 7.78 17.54
C ILE A 61 -1.12 7.27 17.79
N GLU A 62 -1.32 5.97 17.98
CA GLU A 62 -2.64 5.33 18.13
C GLU A 62 -3.52 6.05 19.17
N LEU A 63 -3.02 6.26 20.39
CA LEU A 63 -3.75 6.98 21.43
C LEU A 63 -4.14 8.40 20.98
N TYR A 64 -3.22 9.08 20.31
CA TYR A 64 -3.40 10.46 19.86
C TYR A 64 -4.33 10.56 18.64
N THR A 65 -4.50 9.51 17.83
CA THR A 65 -5.52 9.49 16.76
C THR A 65 -6.94 9.67 17.33
N LYS A 66 -7.16 9.21 18.57
CA LYS A 66 -8.44 9.33 19.28
C LYS A 66 -8.54 10.57 20.16
N LEU A 67 -7.50 10.84 20.95
CA LEU A 67 -7.54 11.92 21.96
C LEU A 67 -7.05 13.26 21.42
N GLY A 68 -6.21 13.24 20.38
CA GLY A 68 -5.43 14.38 19.94
C GLY A 68 -4.35 14.78 20.95
N ALA A 69 -3.53 15.75 20.57
CA ALA A 69 -2.54 16.38 21.42
C ALA A 69 -2.73 17.91 21.39
N ALA A 70 -2.69 18.54 22.56
CA ALA A 70 -2.68 19.99 22.66
C ALA A 70 -1.30 20.52 22.25
N VAL A 71 -1.25 21.32 21.18
CA VAL A 71 0.00 21.85 20.61
C VAL A 71 -0.12 23.36 20.47
N GLN A 72 0.83 24.09 21.07
CA GLN A 72 0.93 25.52 20.83
C GLN A 72 1.51 25.76 19.43
N CYS A 73 0.68 26.34 18.56
CA CYS A 73 1.00 26.56 17.16
C CYS A 73 1.72 27.90 16.94
N ALA A 74 2.26 28.09 15.73
CA ALA A 74 3.03 29.29 15.37
C ALA A 74 2.21 30.58 15.35
N ASP A 75 0.88 30.47 15.28
CA ASP A 75 -0.07 31.59 15.43
C ASP A 75 -0.29 32.02 16.89
N GLY A 76 0.35 31.33 17.85
CA GLY A 76 0.22 31.59 19.28
C GLY A 76 -1.00 30.93 19.91
N VAL A 77 -1.82 30.21 19.14
CA VAL A 77 -3.02 29.52 19.62
C VAL A 77 -2.69 28.06 19.93
N THR A 78 -3.23 27.54 21.03
CA THR A 78 -3.17 26.10 21.33
C THR A 78 -4.27 25.39 20.57
N HIS A 79 -3.89 24.51 19.66
CA HIS A 79 -4.82 23.66 18.91
C HIS A 79 -4.77 22.22 19.41
N GLN A 80 -5.92 21.54 19.36
CA GLN A 80 -5.98 20.09 19.51
C GLN A 80 -5.68 19.46 18.15
N LEU A 81 -4.49 18.87 18.00
CA LEU A 81 -4.05 18.24 16.75
C LEU A 81 -4.21 16.73 16.84
N PHE A 82 -4.74 16.12 15.78
CA PHE A 82 -4.92 14.67 15.69
C PHE A 82 -3.97 14.14 14.61
N PRO A 83 -3.00 13.27 14.94
CA PRO A 83 -2.22 12.59 13.92
C PRO A 83 -3.15 11.72 13.07
N HIS A 84 -2.94 11.75 11.77
CA HIS A 84 -3.76 11.02 10.81
C HIS A 84 -2.90 10.54 9.65
N ILE A 85 -3.09 9.30 9.23
CA ILE A 85 -2.42 8.75 8.04
C ILE A 85 -3.26 9.13 6.83
N LEU A 86 -2.86 10.20 6.15
CA LEU A 86 -3.56 10.68 4.95
C LEU A 86 -3.12 9.96 3.67
N MET A 87 -1.89 9.42 3.66
CA MET A 87 -1.30 8.83 2.47
C MET A 87 -0.28 7.76 2.86
N LEU A 88 -0.43 6.57 2.30
CA LEU A 88 0.57 5.50 2.27
C LEU A 88 0.97 5.28 0.82
N SER A 89 2.09 5.92 0.43
CA SER A 89 2.67 5.76 -0.90
C SER A 89 3.51 4.50 -0.93
N ALA A 90 3.18 3.58 -1.82
CA ALA A 90 3.87 2.31 -1.97
C ALA A 90 3.60 1.72 -3.36
N ASP A 91 4.43 0.75 -3.77
CA ASP A 91 4.16 -0.03 -4.98
C ASP A 91 3.00 -1.02 -4.81
N PHE A 92 2.65 -1.77 -5.85
CA PHE A 92 1.52 -2.70 -5.77
C PHE A 92 1.71 -3.79 -4.72
N GLU A 93 2.90 -4.40 -4.66
CA GLU A 93 3.13 -5.51 -3.74
C GLU A 93 3.01 -5.03 -2.29
N GLU A 94 3.64 -3.91 -1.98
CA GLU A 94 3.56 -3.26 -0.68
C GLU A 94 2.14 -2.80 -0.33
N GLN A 95 1.36 -2.27 -1.27
CA GLN A 95 -0.05 -1.96 -1.03
C GLN A 95 -0.89 -3.19 -0.71
N THR A 96 -0.63 -4.33 -1.37
CA THR A 96 -1.33 -5.59 -1.05
C THR A 96 -0.95 -6.13 0.33
N MET A 97 0.25 -5.82 0.82
CA MET A 97 0.65 -6.07 2.21
C MET A 97 -0.14 -5.15 3.15
N MET A 98 -0.18 -3.85 2.89
CA MET A 98 -0.87 -2.84 3.72
C MET A 98 -2.39 -3.07 3.84
N ALA A 99 -3.06 -3.39 2.72
CA ALA A 99 -4.50 -3.65 2.68
C ALA A 99 -4.86 -5.12 2.94
N LEU A 100 -3.88 -6.00 3.17
CA LEU A 100 -4.09 -7.43 3.37
C LEU A 100 -4.88 -8.11 2.24
N THR A 101 -4.69 -7.67 1.00
CA THR A 101 -5.34 -8.33 -0.14
C THR A 101 -4.51 -9.51 -0.64
N GLN A 102 -5.16 -10.36 -1.43
CA GLN A 102 -4.51 -11.49 -2.11
C GLN A 102 -3.67 -11.07 -3.32
N GLY A 103 -3.63 -9.77 -3.65
CA GLY A 103 -2.90 -9.22 -4.80
C GLY A 103 -3.37 -9.82 -6.11
N SER A 104 -2.46 -9.97 -7.08
CA SER A 104 -2.79 -10.48 -8.43
C SER A 104 -3.41 -11.88 -8.45
N ASN A 105 -3.28 -12.64 -7.36
CA ASN A 105 -3.87 -13.98 -7.23
C ASN A 105 -5.31 -13.96 -6.70
N GLY A 106 -5.80 -12.82 -6.22
CA GLY A 106 -7.17 -12.66 -5.74
C GLY A 106 -8.19 -12.52 -6.87
N SER A 107 -9.44 -12.84 -6.55
CA SER A 107 -10.61 -12.56 -7.41
C SER A 107 -10.87 -11.05 -7.54
N PHE A 108 -10.50 -10.28 -6.52
CA PHE A 108 -10.62 -8.83 -6.43
C PHE A 108 -9.23 -8.25 -6.07
N PRO A 109 -8.33 -8.09 -7.06
CA PRO A 109 -6.91 -7.85 -6.79
C PRO A 109 -6.57 -6.41 -6.40
N CYS A 110 -7.49 -5.46 -6.58
CA CYS A 110 -7.24 -4.06 -6.26
C CYS A 110 -7.25 -3.84 -4.73
N PRO A 111 -6.25 -3.14 -4.17
CA PRO A 111 -6.22 -2.86 -2.74
C PRO A 111 -7.17 -1.72 -2.32
N ILE A 112 -7.80 -1.02 -3.27
CA ILE A 112 -8.72 0.10 -2.99
C ILE A 112 -10.18 -0.29 -3.22
N CYS A 113 -10.50 -1.08 -4.25
CA CYS A 113 -11.88 -1.39 -4.62
C CYS A 113 -12.08 -2.87 -4.94
N LEU A 114 -13.34 -3.30 -4.97
CA LEU A 114 -13.75 -4.68 -5.26
C LEU A 114 -13.98 -4.90 -6.76
N VAL A 115 -13.02 -4.48 -7.59
CA VAL A 115 -13.04 -4.78 -9.03
C VAL A 115 -12.71 -6.26 -9.28
N PRO A 116 -13.57 -7.03 -9.96
CA PRO A 116 -13.23 -8.40 -10.35
C PRO A 116 -12.01 -8.41 -11.28
N LYS A 117 -11.14 -9.41 -11.12
CA LYS A 117 -9.91 -9.55 -11.92
C LYS A 117 -10.14 -9.48 -13.43
N ALA A 118 -11.23 -10.05 -13.92
CA ALA A 118 -11.59 -10.04 -15.34
C ALA A 118 -12.03 -8.66 -15.86
N SER A 119 -12.45 -7.76 -14.96
CA SER A 119 -13.01 -6.45 -15.30
C SER A 119 -12.01 -5.29 -15.20
N ILE A 120 -10.78 -5.53 -14.73
CA ILE A 120 -9.73 -4.50 -14.61
C ILE A 120 -9.52 -3.68 -15.90
N PRO A 121 -9.55 -4.27 -17.12
CA PRO A 121 -9.34 -3.49 -18.34
C PRO A 121 -10.48 -2.49 -18.64
N ASP A 122 -11.67 -2.70 -18.08
CA ASP A 122 -12.83 -1.86 -18.32
C ASP A 122 -12.88 -0.69 -17.33
N LEU A 123 -12.28 0.42 -17.74
CA LEU A 123 -12.25 1.65 -16.95
C LEU A 123 -13.56 2.43 -16.96
N SER A 124 -14.59 1.97 -17.68
CA SER A 124 -15.90 2.63 -17.72
C SER A 124 -16.79 2.29 -16.52
N ILE A 125 -16.44 1.25 -15.78
CA ILE A 125 -17.19 0.76 -14.61
C ILE A 125 -16.46 1.12 -13.32
N THR A 126 -17.18 1.74 -12.39
CA THR A 126 -16.71 1.98 -11.03
C THR A 126 -17.17 0.86 -10.11
N TYR A 127 -16.27 0.37 -9.26
CA TYR A 127 -16.55 -0.68 -8.29
C TYR A 127 -16.57 -0.12 -6.87
N TRP A 128 -17.21 -0.84 -5.96
CA TRP A 128 -17.28 -0.46 -4.54
C TRP A 128 -15.88 -0.32 -3.94
N GLU A 129 -15.62 0.80 -3.28
CA GLU A 129 -14.37 1.04 -2.56
C GLU A 129 -14.39 0.34 -1.21
N GLN A 130 -13.29 -0.31 -0.86
CA GLN A 130 -13.11 -0.92 0.45
C GLN A 130 -12.94 0.18 1.50
N THR A 131 -13.43 -0.07 2.71
CA THR A 131 -13.30 0.85 3.85
C THR A 131 -12.78 0.12 5.08
N THR A 132 -12.11 0.85 5.98
CA THR A 132 -11.62 0.28 7.26
C THR A 132 -12.76 -0.39 8.02
N GLU A 133 -13.90 0.30 8.15
CA GLU A 133 -15.05 -0.20 8.90
C GLU A 133 -15.61 -1.51 8.33
N GLU A 134 -15.80 -1.57 7.01
CA GLU A 134 -16.38 -2.76 6.39
C GLU A 134 -15.43 -3.95 6.42
N MET A 135 -14.16 -3.75 6.08
CA MET A 135 -13.19 -4.85 6.04
C MET A 135 -12.87 -5.38 7.44
N GLN A 136 -12.81 -4.50 8.45
CA GLN A 136 -12.70 -4.92 9.83
C GLN A 136 -13.91 -5.76 10.25
N ARG A 137 -15.14 -5.28 9.98
CA ARG A 137 -16.36 -6.03 10.29
C ARG A 137 -16.38 -7.41 9.62
N ILE A 138 -16.02 -7.49 8.34
CA ILE A 138 -15.95 -8.76 7.61
C ILE A 138 -14.94 -9.70 8.27
N TRP A 139 -13.75 -9.21 8.62
CA TRP A 139 -12.75 -10.03 9.29
C TRP A 139 -13.23 -10.50 10.67
N ASP A 140 -13.82 -9.62 11.47
CA ASP A 140 -14.37 -9.95 12.79
C ASP A 140 -15.48 -11.01 12.68
N ASP A 141 -16.40 -10.86 11.72
CA ASP A 141 -17.46 -11.83 11.46
C ASP A 141 -16.90 -13.22 11.12
N THR A 142 -15.77 -13.29 10.40
CA THR A 142 -15.14 -14.58 10.05
C THR A 142 -14.57 -15.33 11.24
N GLN A 143 -14.27 -14.65 12.35
CA GLN A 143 -13.67 -15.28 13.54
C GLN A 143 -14.66 -16.20 14.27
N ALA A 144 -15.97 -15.97 14.10
CA ALA A 144 -17.03 -16.80 14.68
C ALA A 144 -17.46 -17.96 13.77
N LEU A 145 -16.94 -18.04 12.54
CA LEU A 145 -17.34 -19.03 11.54
C LEU A 145 -16.51 -20.31 11.65
N ASN A 146 -17.02 -21.41 11.08
CA ASN A 146 -16.19 -22.59 10.86
C ASN A 146 -15.21 -22.35 9.70
N GLN A 147 -14.18 -23.21 9.58
CA GLN A 147 -13.11 -23.04 8.59
C GLN A 147 -13.62 -22.83 7.16
N THR A 148 -14.60 -23.61 6.71
CA THR A 148 -15.12 -23.52 5.33
C THR A 148 -15.79 -22.18 5.09
N GLN A 149 -16.66 -21.75 6.01
CA GLN A 149 -17.38 -20.48 5.92
C GLN A 149 -16.44 -19.28 6.05
N HIS A 150 -15.46 -19.37 6.95
CA HIS A 150 -14.40 -18.38 7.11
C HIS A 150 -13.67 -18.15 5.78
N GLU A 151 -13.22 -19.23 5.14
CA GLU A 151 -12.49 -19.16 3.88
C GLU A 151 -13.34 -18.63 2.72
N GLU A 152 -14.60 -19.07 2.66
CA GLU A 152 -15.56 -18.61 1.66
C GLU A 152 -15.79 -17.10 1.77
N LEU A 153 -16.02 -16.59 2.98
CA LEU A 153 -16.27 -15.18 3.21
C LEU A 153 -15.04 -14.31 2.90
N LEU A 154 -13.84 -14.68 3.37
CA LEU A 154 -12.62 -13.94 3.03
C LEU A 154 -12.34 -13.92 1.51
N SER A 155 -12.64 -15.01 0.81
CA SER A 155 -12.46 -15.13 -0.64
C SER A 155 -13.32 -14.14 -1.42
N GLN A 156 -14.55 -13.85 -0.95
CA GLN A 156 -15.45 -12.87 -1.57
C GLN A 156 -14.88 -11.45 -1.61
N TYR A 157 -13.93 -11.14 -0.72
CA TYR A 157 -13.25 -9.84 -0.66
C TYR A 157 -11.78 -9.92 -1.04
N SER A 158 -11.29 -11.12 -1.40
CA SER A 158 -9.86 -11.37 -1.59
C SER A 158 -9.00 -10.90 -0.40
N LEU A 159 -9.56 -11.00 0.81
CA LEU A 159 -8.94 -10.61 2.05
C LEU A 159 -8.06 -11.76 2.57
N ARG A 160 -6.95 -11.42 3.24
CA ARG A 160 -6.08 -12.37 3.91
C ARG A 160 -6.55 -12.52 5.36
N ASP A 161 -6.46 -13.73 5.87
CA ASP A 161 -6.72 -14.02 7.28
C ASP A 161 -5.55 -13.55 8.15
N VAL A 162 -5.48 -12.23 8.35
CA VAL A 162 -4.52 -11.51 9.19
C VAL A 162 -5.26 -10.28 9.71
N GLN A 163 -5.03 -9.89 10.96
CA GLN A 163 -5.61 -8.66 11.49
C GLN A 163 -4.85 -7.44 10.96
N ASN A 164 -5.55 -6.46 10.37
CA ASN A 164 -4.90 -5.25 9.90
C ASN A 164 -4.64 -4.28 11.05
N ILE A 165 -3.36 -3.98 11.32
CA ILE A 165 -2.99 -3.05 12.39
C ILE A 165 -3.55 -1.63 12.23
N PHE A 166 -3.80 -1.18 10.98
CA PHE A 166 -4.32 0.16 10.75
C PHE A 166 -5.78 0.32 11.18
N TRP A 167 -6.53 -0.77 11.37
CA TRP A 167 -7.91 -0.71 11.85
C TRP A 167 -8.02 -0.20 13.29
N SER A 168 -6.94 -0.22 14.07
CA SER A 168 -6.93 0.35 15.42
C SER A 168 -6.81 1.88 15.45
N LEU A 169 -6.38 2.50 14.34
CA LEU A 169 -6.16 3.93 14.26
C LEU A 169 -7.47 4.68 14.02
N HIS A 170 -7.88 5.49 15.01
CA HIS A 170 -9.16 6.18 14.96
C HIS A 170 -9.23 7.18 13.80
N GLY A 171 -10.29 7.05 12.99
CA GLY A 171 -10.55 7.90 11.82
C GLY A 171 -9.73 7.55 10.58
N VAL A 172 -8.76 6.64 10.65
CA VAL A 172 -7.93 6.29 9.50
C VAL A 172 -8.64 5.25 8.64
N ASP A 173 -8.93 5.62 7.39
CA ASP A 173 -9.33 4.67 6.35
C ASP A 173 -8.09 4.22 5.57
N ILE A 174 -7.62 3.00 5.83
CA ILE A 174 -6.39 2.48 5.24
C ILE A 174 -6.48 2.38 3.72
N TYR A 175 -7.62 1.93 3.21
CA TYR A 175 -7.85 1.68 1.79
C TYR A 175 -7.89 3.00 1.00
N ARG A 176 -8.49 4.05 1.58
CA ARG A 176 -8.47 5.40 1.00
C ARG A 176 -7.13 6.11 1.15
N ALA A 177 -6.34 5.74 2.16
CA ALA A 177 -4.99 6.29 2.35
C ALA A 177 -3.98 5.70 1.36
N LEU A 178 -4.24 4.53 0.78
CA LEU A 178 -3.33 3.93 -0.20
C LEU A 178 -3.16 4.84 -1.41
N SER A 179 -1.90 5.10 -1.76
CA SER A 179 -1.54 5.94 -2.89
C SER A 179 -0.51 5.24 -3.75
N TRP A 180 -0.79 5.22 -5.05
CA TRP A 180 0.10 4.64 -6.04
C TRP A 180 1.40 5.42 -6.14
N ASP A 181 2.52 4.76 -5.86
CA ASP A 181 3.84 5.33 -6.12
C ASP A 181 4.11 5.37 -7.63
N ARG A 182 3.75 6.49 -8.24
CA ARG A 182 3.94 6.73 -9.67
C ARG A 182 5.40 6.76 -10.08
N LEU A 183 6.33 7.14 -9.20
CA LEU A 183 7.73 7.26 -9.57
C LEU A 183 8.32 5.87 -9.80
N HIS A 184 8.24 5.01 -8.78
CA HIS A 184 8.72 3.63 -8.88
C HIS A 184 7.94 2.85 -9.94
N ALA A 185 6.62 3.01 -9.99
CA ALA A 185 5.80 2.24 -10.92
C ALA A 185 5.99 2.64 -12.39
N TYR A 186 6.09 3.93 -12.70
CA TYR A 186 6.09 4.38 -14.09
C TYR A 186 7.48 4.49 -14.69
N HIS A 187 8.46 5.00 -13.94
CA HIS A 187 9.81 5.17 -14.47
C HIS A 187 10.59 3.85 -14.44
N ASP A 188 10.67 3.21 -13.27
CA ASP A 188 11.47 2.00 -13.10
C ASP A 188 10.72 0.77 -13.63
N GLY A 189 9.45 0.58 -13.23
CA GLY A 189 8.66 -0.56 -13.70
C GLY A 189 8.19 -0.43 -15.15
N LEU A 190 7.13 0.35 -15.38
CA LEU A 190 6.43 0.36 -16.66
C LEU A 190 7.32 0.84 -17.81
N PHE A 191 8.03 1.96 -17.63
CA PHE A 191 8.85 2.50 -18.71
C PHE A 191 10.10 1.66 -18.93
N SER A 192 10.98 1.55 -17.94
CA SER A 192 12.27 0.87 -18.12
C SER A 192 12.12 -0.61 -18.45
N ASP A 193 11.29 -1.36 -17.73
CA ASP A 193 11.21 -2.82 -17.89
C ASP A 193 10.29 -3.28 -19.03
N HIS A 194 9.32 -2.46 -19.44
CA HIS A 194 8.34 -2.85 -20.46
C HIS A 194 8.35 -1.96 -21.70
N LEU A 195 8.04 -0.67 -21.56
CA LEU A 195 7.88 0.20 -22.73
C LEU A 195 9.18 0.45 -23.48
N LEU A 196 10.30 0.60 -22.77
CA LEU A 196 11.62 0.79 -23.37
C LEU A 196 12.08 -0.46 -24.11
N VAL A 197 11.81 -1.65 -23.57
CA VAL A 197 12.10 -2.93 -24.22
C VAL A 197 11.33 -3.04 -25.53
N GLU A 198 10.03 -2.75 -25.52
CA GLU A 198 9.20 -2.80 -26.73
C GLU A 198 9.60 -1.72 -27.74
N LEU A 199 9.89 -0.49 -27.27
CA LEU A 199 10.39 0.59 -28.11
C LEU A 199 11.69 0.20 -28.83
N LYS A 200 12.65 -0.37 -28.09
CA LYS A 200 13.89 -0.90 -28.67
C LYS A 200 13.57 -1.97 -29.72
N ALA A 201 12.68 -2.91 -29.42
CA ALA A 201 12.28 -3.96 -30.35
C ALA A 201 11.63 -3.41 -31.64
N ILE A 202 10.83 -2.35 -31.55
CA ILE A 202 10.24 -1.66 -32.71
C ILE A 202 11.34 -0.97 -33.53
N VAL A 203 12.25 -0.23 -32.88
CA VAL A 203 13.31 0.53 -33.55
C VAL A 203 14.27 -0.39 -34.32
N LYS A 204 14.62 -1.56 -33.77
CA LYS A 204 15.43 -2.57 -34.47
C LYS A 204 14.84 -3.07 -35.78
N LYS A 205 13.51 -2.97 -35.93
CA LYS A 205 12.80 -3.39 -37.14
C LYS A 205 12.73 -2.27 -38.20
N LEU A 206 13.09 -1.03 -37.86
CA LEU A 206 13.06 0.09 -38.80
C LEU A 206 14.29 0.09 -39.72
N PRO A 207 14.14 0.38 -41.02
CA PRO A 207 15.26 0.46 -41.94
C PRO A 207 16.14 1.70 -41.66
N GLY A 208 17.41 1.48 -41.28
CA GLY A 208 18.42 2.52 -41.06
C GLY A 208 19.17 2.36 -39.74
N ARG A 209 20.45 1.97 -39.80
CA ARG A 209 21.32 1.68 -38.62
C ARG A 209 21.55 2.87 -37.68
N THR A 210 21.26 4.10 -38.12
CA THR A 210 21.57 5.32 -37.37
C THR A 210 20.64 5.54 -36.17
N THR A 211 19.45 4.93 -36.18
CA THR A 211 18.43 5.09 -35.13
C THR A 211 18.65 4.16 -33.92
N GLU A 212 19.29 3.01 -34.14
CA GLU A 212 19.51 1.96 -33.12
C GLU A 212 20.57 2.39 -32.08
N ILE A 213 21.65 3.05 -32.55
CA ILE A 213 22.77 3.48 -31.70
C ILE A 213 22.37 4.61 -30.72
N ALA A 214 21.37 5.43 -31.07
CA ALA A 214 20.96 6.56 -30.24
C ALA A 214 20.13 6.16 -29.00
N ILE A 215 19.52 4.97 -29.00
CA ILE A 215 18.60 4.52 -27.93
C ILE A 215 19.27 3.50 -27.00
N ASP A 216 20.29 2.78 -27.46
CA ASP A 216 21.05 1.84 -26.61
C ASP A 216 21.95 2.54 -25.56
N HIS A 217 22.16 3.86 -25.69
CA HIS A 217 22.97 4.68 -24.78
C HIS A 217 22.16 5.70 -23.95
N ALA A 218 20.83 5.65 -24.00
CA ALA A 218 19.91 6.48 -23.21
C ALA A 218 19.28 5.65 -22.08
#